data_AF-A0A1D7X9S5-F1
#
_entry.id   AF-A0A1D7X9S5-F1
#
_cell.length_a   1.000
_cell.length_b   1.000
_cell.length_c   1.000
_cell.angle_alpha   90.00
_cell.angle_beta   90.00
_cell.angle_gamma   90.00
#
_symmetry.space_group_name_H-M   'P 1'
#
loop_
_entity.id
_entity.type
_entity.pdbx_description
1 polymer ?
#
loop_
_entity_poly.entity_id
_entity_poly.type
_entity_poly.pdbx_seq_one_letter_code
_entity_poly.pdbx_strand_id
1 'polypeptide(L)'
;MRTLTRGLTFAELKVPLYVVAVDVESGELVVLDRGGVADAVRASIAMPGLFVPKRLGGRLLVDGAVLASLPRLLALFAGKAHRLFL
;
A
#
# COMPACT_ATOMS: atom_id res chain seq x y z
N MET A 1 7.53 -10.44 5.52
CA MET A 1 6.49 -10.25 4.48
C MET A 1 6.67 -11.18 3.27
N ARG A 2 7.86 -11.29 2.67
CA ARG A 2 8.07 -12.12 1.45
C ARG A 2 7.64 -13.58 1.58
N THR A 3 7.83 -14.22 2.74
CA THR A 3 7.40 -15.61 2.97
C THR A 3 5.87 -15.77 2.92
N LEU A 4 5.13 -14.81 3.51
CA LEU A 4 3.66 -14.83 3.53
C LEU A 4 3.06 -14.58 2.14
N THR A 5 3.67 -13.68 1.37
CA THR A 5 3.23 -13.38 0.00
C THR A 5 3.84 -14.33 -1.03
N ARG A 6 4.65 -15.32 -0.62
CA ARG A 6 5.41 -16.22 -1.50
C ARG A 6 6.23 -15.50 -2.58
N GLY A 7 6.67 -14.27 -2.31
CA GLY A 7 7.41 -13.45 -3.27
C GLY A 7 6.60 -12.94 -4.48
N LEU A 8 5.27 -13.08 -4.49
CA LEU A 8 4.43 -12.69 -5.61
C LEU A 8 4.50 -11.20 -5.94
N THR A 9 4.33 -10.90 -7.22
CA THR A 9 4.08 -9.56 -7.76
C THR A 9 2.59 -9.31 -7.96
N PHE A 10 2.19 -8.04 -8.11
CA PHE A 10 0.79 -7.68 -8.37
C PHE A 10 0.23 -8.31 -9.66
N ALA A 11 1.08 -8.50 -10.68
CA ALA A 11 0.69 -9.09 -11.96
C ALA A 11 0.33 -10.59 -11.86
N GLU A 12 0.81 -11.27 -10.81
CA GLU A 12 0.57 -12.70 -10.58
C GLU A 12 -0.66 -12.96 -9.70
N LEU A 13 -1.34 -11.92 -9.20
CA LEU A 13 -2.50 -12.06 -8.34
C LEU A 13 -3.76 -12.39 -9.15
N LYS A 14 -4.50 -13.41 -8.69
CA LYS A 14 -5.81 -13.78 -9.28
C LYS A 14 -6.89 -12.73 -9.06
N VAL A 15 -6.75 -11.95 -7.99
CA VAL A 15 -7.66 -10.85 -7.63
C VAL A 15 -6.84 -9.57 -7.63
N PRO A 16 -7.24 -8.51 -8.36
CA PRO A 16 -6.50 -7.25 -8.33
C PRO A 16 -6.48 -6.67 -6.91
N LEU A 17 -5.28 -6.32 -6.46
CA LEU A 17 -5.00 -5.74 -5.15
C LEU A 17 -4.48 -4.31 -5.33
N TYR A 18 -4.96 -3.41 -4.49
CA TYR A 18 -4.46 -2.05 -4.37
C TYR A 18 -4.02 -1.83 -2.93
N VAL A 19 -2.78 -1.38 -2.75
CA VAL A 19 -2.21 -1.12 -1.43
C VAL A 19 -1.96 0.38 -1.28
N VAL A 20 -2.37 0.99 -0.19
CA VAL A 20 -2.22 2.43 0.04
C VAL A 20 -1.16 2.71 1.09
N ALA A 21 -0.27 3.65 0.76
CA ALA A 21 0.71 4.20 1.67
C ALA A 21 0.67 5.73 1.62
N VAL A 22 1.40 6.39 2.52
CA VAL A 22 1.59 7.84 2.51
C VAL A 22 3.05 8.14 2.16
N ASP A 23 3.27 9.03 1.20
CA ASP A 23 4.59 9.60 0.96
C ASP A 23 4.87 10.71 1.97
N VAL A 24 5.92 10.56 2.77
CA VAL A 24 6.24 11.53 3.83
C VAL A 24 6.80 12.83 3.27
N GLU A 25 7.38 12.81 2.08
CA GLU A 25 7.98 13.99 1.47
C GLU A 25 6.89 14.89 0.87
N SER A 26 5.92 14.31 0.16
CA SER A 26 4.81 15.09 -0.43
C SER A 26 3.58 15.22 0.46
N GLY A 27 3.40 14.34 1.45
CA GLY A 27 2.19 14.29 2.27
C GLY A 27 0.97 13.76 1.52
N GLU A 28 1.17 12.98 0.44
CA GLU A 28 0.09 12.46 -0.40
C GLU A 28 -0.12 10.96 -0.22
N LEU A 29 -1.34 10.51 -0.52
CA LEU A 29 -1.65 9.08 -0.65
C LEU A 29 -1.06 8.53 -1.93
N VAL A 30 -0.39 7.39 -1.80
CA VAL A 30 0.19 6.65 -2.92
C VAL A 30 -0.51 5.31 -3.02
N VAL A 31 -1.12 5.06 -4.18
CA VAL A 31 -1.68 3.74 -4.52
C VAL A 31 -0.59 2.92 -5.18
N LEU A 32 -0.28 1.77 -4.58
CA LEU A 32 0.67 0.78 -5.04
C LEU A 32 -0.09 -0.40 -5.65
N ASP A 33 0.08 -0.61 -6.96
CA ASP A 33 -0.59 -1.67 -7.72
C ASP A 33 0.35 -2.42 -8.68
N ARG A 34 1.66 -2.22 -8.53
CA ARG A 34 2.72 -2.83 -9.35
C ARG A 34 3.93 -3.21 -8.51
N GLY A 35 4.75 -4.14 -9.04
CA GLY A 35 5.95 -4.62 -8.37
C GLY A 35 5.67 -5.75 -7.37
N GLY A 36 6.49 -5.86 -6.32
CA GLY A 36 6.38 -6.92 -5.32
C GLY A 36 5.32 -6.61 -4.25
N VAL A 37 4.39 -7.55 -4.03
CA VAL A 37 3.28 -7.38 -3.06
C VAL A 37 3.81 -7.22 -1.64
N ALA A 38 4.82 -7.99 -1.25
CA ALA A 38 5.41 -7.89 0.09
C ALA A 38 6.02 -6.51 0.38
N ASP A 39 6.61 -5.88 -0.64
CA ASP A 39 7.22 -4.57 -0.48
C ASP A 39 6.16 -3.47 -0.35
N ALA A 40 5.08 -3.57 -1.13
CA ALA A 40 3.94 -2.66 -1.02
C ALA A 40 3.23 -2.79 0.33
N VAL A 41 2.90 -4.01 0.76
CA VAL A 41 2.27 -4.25 2.07
C VAL A 41 3.19 -3.78 3.20
N ARG A 42 4.50 -4.04 3.12
CA ARG A 42 5.45 -3.54 4.13
C ARG A 42 5.49 -2.01 4.20
N ALA A 43 5.30 -1.30 3.08
CA ALA A 43 5.21 0.15 3.08
C ALA A 43 3.89 0.63 3.72
N SER A 44 2.77 0.01 3.35
CA SER A 44 1.43 0.36 3.82
C SER A 44 1.19 0.13 5.32
N ILE A 45 1.94 -0.76 5.96
CA ILE A 45 1.88 -0.99 7.43
C ILE A 45 3.00 -0.28 8.21
N ALA A 46 3.75 0.62 7.57
CA ALA A 46 4.93 1.27 8.16
C ALA A 46 4.53 2.42 9.10
N MET A 47 3.82 2.11 10.19
CA MET A 47 3.30 3.10 11.14
C MET A 47 4.45 3.89 11.79
N PRO A 48 4.44 5.24 11.72
CA PRO A 48 5.45 6.06 12.38
C PRO A 48 5.57 5.75 13.88
N GLY A 49 6.82 5.63 14.35
CA GLY A 49 7.12 5.25 15.73
C GLY A 49 7.16 3.74 16.01
N LEU A 50 6.56 2.92 15.15
CA LEU A 50 6.60 1.44 15.27
C LEU A 50 7.52 0.80 14.23
N PHE A 51 7.53 1.34 13.00
CA PHE A 51 8.30 0.80 11.90
C PHE A 51 9.09 1.89 11.18
N VAL A 52 10.28 1.51 10.69
CA VAL A 52 11.07 2.39 9.81
C VAL A 52 10.30 2.61 8.50
N PRO A 53 10.17 3.87 8.02
CA PRO A 53 9.60 4.18 6.72
C PRO A 53 10.27 3.37 5.61
N LYS A 54 9.50 2.93 4.62
CA LYS A 54 9.98 2.08 3.53
C LYS A 54 10.26 2.93 2.29
N ARG A 55 11.50 2.94 1.81
CA ARG A 55 11.81 3.51 0.50
C ARG A 55 11.36 2.55 -0.61
N LEU A 56 10.52 3.01 -1.52
CA LEU A 56 9.96 2.21 -2.62
C LEU A 56 9.65 3.13 -3.81
N GLY A 57 10.13 2.78 -5.01
CA GLY A 57 9.86 3.57 -6.23
C GLY A 57 10.36 5.02 -6.13
N GLY A 58 11.48 5.25 -5.46
CA GLY A 58 12.04 6.59 -5.21
C GLY A 58 11.41 7.33 -4.02
N ARG A 59 10.23 6.94 -3.56
CA ARG A 59 9.47 7.60 -2.49
C ARG A 59 9.80 7.02 -1.12
N LEU A 60 9.62 7.81 -0.06
CA LEU A 60 9.74 7.37 1.32
C LEU A 60 8.33 7.20 1.91
N LEU A 61 7.94 5.96 2.16
CA LEU A 61 6.54 5.60 2.43
C LEU A 61 6.30 5.19 3.89
N VAL A 62 5.19 5.65 4.45
CA VAL A 62 4.63 5.25 5.76
C VAL A 62 3.21 4.72 5.62
N ASP A 63 2.64 4.29 6.74
CA ASP A 63 1.32 3.69 6.80
C ASP A 63 0.20 4.55 6.18
N GLY A 64 -0.69 3.91 5.41
CA GLY A 64 -1.80 4.58 4.73
C GLY A 64 -2.80 5.24 5.68
N ALA A 65 -2.98 4.67 6.87
CA ALA A 65 -3.90 5.15 7.89
C ALA A 65 -3.48 6.50 8.50
N VAL A 66 -2.24 6.94 8.28
CA VAL A 66 -1.76 8.27 8.70
C VAL A 66 -2.59 9.39 8.05
N LEU A 67 -3.02 9.22 6.79
CA LEU A 67 -3.80 10.23 6.06
C LEU A 67 -5.17 9.75 5.56
N ALA A 68 -5.41 8.44 5.53
CA ALA A 68 -6.67 7.89 5.03
C ALA A 68 -7.41 7.11 6.10
N SER A 69 -8.48 7.71 6.61
CA SER A 69 -9.52 6.96 7.33
C SER A 69 -10.21 5.99 6.37
N LEU A 70 -10.81 4.92 6.92
CA LEU A 70 -11.53 3.92 6.11
C LEU A 70 -12.55 4.53 5.13
N PRO A 71 -13.37 5.54 5.48
CA PRO A 71 -14.26 6.19 4.52
C PRO A 71 -13.53 6.88 3.36
N ARG A 72 -12.37 7.49 3.63
CA ARG A 72 -11.55 8.15 2.60
C ARG A 72 -10.94 7.15 1.64
N LEU A 73 -10.52 5.98 2.14
CA LEU A 73 -10.08 4.85 1.30
C LEU A 73 -11.22 4.36 0.40
N LEU A 74 -12.42 4.16 0.97
CA LEU A 74 -13.57 3.71 0.19
C LEU A 74 -13.93 4.70 -0.93
N ALA A 75 -13.84 6.01 -0.67
CA ALA A 75 -14.08 7.03 -1.68
C ALA A 75 -13.05 6.98 -2.83
N LEU A 76 -11.77 6.76 -2.51
CA LEU A 76 -10.70 6.62 -3.52
C LEU A 76 -10.93 5.43 -4.47
N PHE A 77 -11.64 4.41 -4.00
CA PHE A 77 -11.87 3.17 -4.71
C PHE A 77 -13.33 2.94 -5.10
N ALA A 78 -14.19 3.95 -4.97
CA ALA A 78 -15.58 3.87 -5.39
C ALA A 78 -15.66 3.46 -6.87
N GLY A 79 -16.45 2.42 -7.17
CA GLY A 79 -16.61 1.85 -8.52
C GLY A 79 -15.64 0.71 -8.87
N LYS A 80 -14.69 0.35 -8.00
CA LYS A 80 -13.78 -0.80 -8.17
C LYS A 80 -14.31 -2.06 -7.48
N ALA A 81 -15.48 -2.56 -7.91
CA ALA A 81 -16.08 -3.78 -7.36
C ALA A 81 -15.13 -5.00 -7.51
N HIS A 82 -15.12 -5.87 -6.50
CA HIS A 82 -14.32 -7.13 -6.45
C HIS A 82 -12.80 -6.98 -6.39
N ARG A 83 -12.30 -5.90 -5.77
CA ARG A 83 -10.85 -5.64 -5.60
C ARG A 83 -10.51 -5.54 -4.11
N LEU A 84 -9.35 -6.06 -3.73
CA LEU A 84 -8.87 -5.99 -2.35
C LEU A 84 -8.13 -4.66 -2.13
N PHE A 85 -8.38 -4.03 -0.99
CA PHE A 85 -7.74 -2.78 -0.59
C PHE A 85 -7.07 -3.00 0.77
N LEU A 86 -5.79 -2.66 0.83
CA LEU A 86 -4.95 -2.76 2.04
C LEU A 86 -4.34 -1.39 2.35
#